data_AF-A0A1F3R597-F1
#
_entry.id   AF-A0A1F3R597-F1
#
_cell.length_a   1.000
_cell.length_b   1.000
_cell.length_c   1.000
_cell.angle_alpha   90.00
_cell.angle_beta   90.00
_cell.angle_gamma   90.00
#
_symmetry.space_group_name_H-M   'P 1'
#
loop_
_entity.id
_entity.type
_entity.pdbx_description
1 polymer ?
#
loop_
_entity_poly.entity_id
_entity_poly.type
_entity_poly.pdbx_seq_one_letter_code
_entity_poly.pdbx_strand_id
1 'polypeptide(L)'
;FNRYIDREIDQKNERTAKVREIPNGAIKPTSALYFVILNCILFVVTTYFINPICFYLSPVALIVVLGYSLTKRFTALCHLVLGVGLSLAPIGAYLAVTGKFDWLPLFYSFAVLFWVSGFDIIYALQDEEFDKTQQLHSIPVLLGKKNALFLSNILHIFTAFLILFAGFYASYHYLYWIGCGIFIGLLVYQHTIVKPSDLSKVNLAFFTTNGIASVLFSIFVLMELFLA
;
A
#
# COMPACT_ATOMS: atom_id res chain seq x y z
N PHE A 1 -3.08 7.40 -12.54
CA PHE A 1 -2.75 8.80 -12.17
C PHE A 1 -1.29 8.97 -11.77
N ASN A 2 -0.76 8.17 -10.83
CA ASN A 2 0.64 8.23 -10.40
C ASN A 2 1.68 8.36 -11.54
N ARG A 3 1.68 7.40 -12.49
CA ARG A 3 2.58 7.44 -13.67
C ARG A 3 2.38 8.68 -14.56
N TYR A 4 1.18 9.24 -14.61
CA TYR A 4 0.90 10.45 -15.40
C TYR A 4 1.51 11.69 -14.75
N ILE A 5 1.34 11.85 -13.43
CA ILE A 5 1.78 13.04 -12.71
C ILE A 5 3.30 13.03 -12.45
N ASP A 6 3.88 11.84 -12.27
CA ASP A 6 5.32 11.66 -12.03
C ASP A 6 6.14 11.47 -13.31
N ARG A 7 5.52 11.50 -14.50
CA ARG A 7 6.18 11.20 -15.79
C ARG A 7 7.53 11.92 -16.03
N GLU A 8 7.63 13.20 -15.65
CA GLU A 8 8.85 14.01 -15.85
C GLU A 8 9.94 13.66 -14.85
N ILE A 9 9.56 13.25 -13.64
CA ILE A 9 10.47 12.73 -12.62
C ILE A 9 10.94 11.34 -13.05
N ASP A 10 10.01 10.49 -13.45
CA ASP A 10 10.28 9.11 -13.85
C ASP A 10 11.16 9.02 -15.11
N GLN A 11 11.10 10.00 -16.01
CA GLN A 11 11.97 10.08 -17.19
C GLN A 11 13.43 10.36 -16.82
N LYS A 12 13.68 10.98 -15.66
CA LYS A 12 15.04 11.28 -15.16
C LYS A 12 15.62 10.16 -14.30
N ASN A 13 14.80 9.23 -13.81
CA ASN A 13 15.26 8.11 -12.99
C ASN A 13 15.59 6.90 -13.87
N GLU A 14 16.85 6.45 -13.83
CA GLU A 14 17.33 5.30 -14.63
C GLU A 14 16.49 4.04 -14.43
N ARG A 15 15.98 3.82 -13.20
CA ARG A 15 15.14 2.67 -12.84
C ARG A 15 13.80 2.69 -13.57
N THR A 16 13.26 3.86 -13.88
CA THR A 16 11.90 4.00 -14.40
C THR A 16 11.83 4.50 -15.84
N ALA A 17 12.84 5.24 -16.31
CA ALA A 17 12.84 5.92 -17.60
C ALA A 17 12.62 4.97 -18.78
N LYS A 18 13.18 3.76 -18.73
CA LYS A 18 13.08 2.75 -19.79
C LYS A 18 11.92 1.77 -19.57
N VAL A 19 11.53 1.54 -18.32
CA VAL A 19 10.60 0.45 -17.94
C VAL A 19 9.15 0.94 -17.87
N ARG A 20 8.89 2.18 -17.43
CA ARG A 20 7.54 2.72 -17.33
C ARG A 20 7.05 3.20 -18.70
N GLU A 21 5.78 2.93 -18.99
CA GLU A 21 5.15 3.05 -20.31
C GLU A 21 4.90 4.49 -20.74
N ILE A 22 4.71 5.42 -19.79
CA ILE A 22 4.60 6.85 -20.12
C ILE A 22 5.99 7.45 -20.37
N PRO A 23 6.98 7.30 -19.47
CA PRO A 23 8.35 7.80 -19.70
C PRO A 23 9.03 7.22 -20.94
N ASN A 24 8.83 5.94 -21.27
CA ASN A 24 9.42 5.32 -22.45
C ASN A 24 8.63 5.56 -23.76
N GLY A 25 7.51 6.28 -23.69
CA GLY A 25 6.69 6.66 -24.84
C GLY A 25 5.71 5.61 -25.35
N ALA A 26 5.63 4.42 -24.73
CA ALA A 26 4.66 3.38 -25.12
C ALA A 26 3.19 3.82 -24.92
N ILE A 27 2.93 4.70 -23.95
CA ILE A 27 1.60 5.29 -23.69
C ILE A 27 1.70 6.82 -23.71
N LYS A 28 0.87 7.47 -24.53
CA LYS A 28 0.77 8.94 -24.55
C LYS A 28 0.19 9.46 -23.21
N PRO A 29 0.75 10.53 -22.62
CA PRO A 29 0.25 11.12 -21.37
C PRO A 29 -1.24 11.52 -21.45
N THR A 30 -1.68 12.03 -22.59
CA THR A 30 -3.08 12.42 -22.82
C THR A 30 -4.02 11.21 -22.76
N SER A 31 -3.66 10.09 -23.37
CA SER A 31 -4.42 8.84 -23.29
C SER A 31 -4.53 8.34 -21.85
N ALA A 32 -3.43 8.40 -21.09
CA ALA A 32 -3.44 8.02 -19.68
C ALA A 32 -4.35 8.94 -18.84
N LEU A 33 -4.38 10.24 -19.12
CA LEU A 33 -5.25 11.19 -18.42
C LEU A 33 -6.73 10.92 -18.70
N TYR A 34 -7.11 10.73 -19.96
CA TYR A 34 -8.50 10.36 -20.32
C TYR A 34 -8.93 9.06 -19.64
N PHE A 35 -8.05 8.06 -19.62
CA PHE A 35 -8.31 6.81 -18.91
C PHE A 35 -8.54 7.03 -17.42
N VAL A 36 -7.75 7.88 -16.77
CA VAL A 36 -7.94 8.24 -15.35
C VAL A 36 -9.29 8.93 -15.13
N ILE A 37 -9.64 9.93 -15.93
CA ILE A 37 -10.90 10.67 -15.80
C ILE A 37 -12.08 9.72 -15.96
N LEU A 38 -12.07 8.86 -16.98
CA LEU A 38 -13.11 7.88 -17.23
C LEU A 38 -13.29 6.92 -16.04
N ASN A 39 -12.20 6.42 -15.48
CA ASN A 39 -12.25 5.53 -14.30
C ASN A 39 -12.74 6.26 -13.04
N CYS A 40 -12.42 7.54 -12.86
CA CYS A 40 -12.94 8.33 -11.74
C CYS A 40 -14.46 8.50 -11.85
N ILE A 41 -14.98 8.81 -13.04
CA ILE A 41 -16.42 8.90 -13.30
C ILE A 41 -17.07 7.55 -13.06
N LEU A 42 -16.53 6.47 -13.64
CA LEU A 42 -17.05 5.12 -13.47
C LEU A 42 -17.06 4.69 -12.01
N PHE A 43 -16.02 5.02 -11.24
CA PHE A 43 -15.96 4.75 -9.81
C PHE A 43 -17.11 5.44 -9.06
N VAL A 44 -17.32 6.75 -9.25
CA VAL A 44 -18.39 7.51 -8.57
C VAL A 44 -19.78 7.03 -8.99
N VAL A 45 -19.97 6.73 -10.28
CA VAL A 45 -21.23 6.16 -10.78
C VAL A 45 -21.48 4.78 -10.18
N THR A 46 -20.43 3.96 -10.06
CA THR A 46 -20.56 2.63 -9.44
C THR A 46 -20.92 2.73 -7.97
N THR A 47 -20.29 3.63 -7.20
CA THR A 47 -20.61 3.81 -5.78
C THR A 47 -22.03 4.34 -5.55
N TYR A 48 -22.57 5.14 -6.47
CA TYR A 48 -23.98 5.54 -6.47
C TYR A 48 -24.94 4.34 -6.49
N PHE A 49 -24.63 3.31 -7.28
CA PHE A 49 -25.44 2.10 -7.38
C PHE A 49 -25.23 1.10 -6.24
N ILE A 50 -24.24 1.30 -5.35
CA ILE A 50 -23.96 0.42 -4.22
C ILE A 50 -24.81 0.82 -3.01
N ASN A 51 -24.52 1.96 -2.38
CA ASN A 51 -25.29 2.52 -1.28
C ASN A 51 -24.90 3.99 -1.01
N PRO A 52 -25.73 4.76 -0.26
CA PRO A 52 -25.45 6.17 -0.01
C PRO A 52 -24.10 6.46 0.66
N ILE A 53 -23.64 5.61 1.60
CA ILE A 53 -22.37 5.83 2.29
C ILE A 53 -21.20 5.74 1.29
N CYS A 54 -21.16 4.70 0.46
CA CYS A 54 -20.14 4.54 -0.57
C CYS A 54 -20.16 5.71 -1.57
N PHE A 55 -21.34 6.18 -1.97
CA PHE A 55 -21.47 7.31 -2.87
C PHE A 55 -20.86 8.58 -2.27
N TYR A 56 -21.30 8.98 -1.07
CA TYR A 56 -20.82 10.20 -0.42
C TYR A 56 -19.34 10.15 -0.01
N LEU A 57 -18.78 8.95 0.22
CA LEU A 57 -17.36 8.77 0.52
C LEU A 57 -16.48 8.63 -0.73
N SER A 58 -17.05 8.38 -1.91
CA SER A 58 -16.27 8.21 -3.14
C SER A 58 -15.37 9.40 -3.50
N PRO A 59 -15.76 10.68 -3.32
CA PRO A 59 -14.86 11.80 -3.54
C PRO A 59 -13.67 11.78 -2.56
N VAL A 60 -13.90 11.41 -1.29
CA VAL A 60 -12.84 11.29 -0.28
C VAL A 60 -11.85 10.20 -0.69
N ALA A 61 -12.34 9.04 -1.12
CA ALA A 61 -11.49 7.95 -1.60
C ALA A 61 -10.64 8.37 -2.81
N LEU A 62 -11.23 9.06 -3.79
CA LEU A 62 -10.50 9.58 -4.95
C LEU A 62 -9.45 10.62 -4.56
N ILE A 63 -9.75 11.54 -3.65
CA ILE A 63 -8.79 12.53 -3.17
C ILE A 63 -7.57 11.85 -2.56
N VAL A 64 -7.75 10.81 -1.74
CA VAL A 64 -6.64 10.08 -1.14
C VAL A 64 -5.86 9.30 -2.20
N VAL A 65 -6.54 8.49 -3.01
CA VAL A 65 -5.90 7.59 -4.00
C VAL A 65 -5.22 8.35 -5.15
N LEU A 66 -5.71 9.52 -5.52
CA LEU A 66 -5.02 10.38 -6.50
C LEU A 66 -3.96 11.25 -5.79
N GLY A 67 -4.33 11.83 -4.66
CA GLY A 67 -3.52 12.80 -3.91
C GLY A 67 -2.22 12.25 -3.38
N TYR A 68 -2.13 10.96 -3.01
CA TYR A 68 -0.87 10.39 -2.50
C TYR A 68 0.28 10.59 -3.50
N SER A 69 0.01 10.57 -4.80
CA SER A 69 1.02 10.74 -5.85
C SER A 69 1.70 12.12 -5.84
N LEU A 70 1.09 13.10 -5.16
CA LEU A 70 1.62 14.45 -5.03
C LEU A 70 2.52 14.62 -3.81
N THR A 71 2.35 13.80 -2.79
CA THR A 71 2.86 14.04 -1.44
C THR A 71 4.38 14.08 -1.35
N LYS A 72 5.08 13.27 -2.15
CA LYS A 72 6.56 13.28 -2.18
C LYS A 72 7.16 14.63 -2.60
N ARG A 73 6.37 15.53 -3.20
CA ARG A 73 6.85 16.87 -3.60
C ARG A 73 6.95 17.85 -2.41
N PHE A 74 6.39 17.52 -1.25
CA PHE A 74 6.34 18.44 -0.11
C PHE A 74 6.40 17.77 1.28
N THR A 75 6.32 16.44 1.39
CA THR A 75 6.44 15.74 2.69
C THR A 75 7.09 14.38 2.57
N ALA A 76 7.93 14.04 3.55
CA ALA A 76 8.54 12.71 3.66
C ALA A 76 7.53 11.64 4.11
N LEU A 77 6.35 12.04 4.61
CA LEU A 77 5.28 11.13 5.03
C LEU A 77 4.50 10.52 3.85
N CYS A 78 5.00 10.63 2.63
CA CYS A 78 4.35 10.14 1.41
C CYS A 78 4.01 8.64 1.47
N HIS A 79 4.85 7.83 2.11
CA HIS A 79 4.61 6.40 2.32
C HIS A 79 3.38 6.13 3.22
N LEU A 80 3.14 6.99 4.22
CA LEU A 80 1.97 6.88 5.10
C LEU A 80 0.70 7.27 4.34
N VAL A 81 0.76 8.31 3.50
CA VAL A 81 -0.39 8.70 2.68
C VAL A 81 -0.70 7.64 1.62
N LEU A 82 0.30 7.00 1.03
CA LEU A 82 0.12 5.80 0.20
C LEU A 82 -0.55 4.67 1.00
N GLY A 83 -0.08 4.42 2.22
CA GLY A 83 -0.66 3.44 3.13
C GLY A 83 -2.14 3.72 3.44
N VAL A 84 -2.50 5.00 3.66
CA VAL A 84 -3.90 5.42 3.79
C VAL A 84 -4.69 5.13 2.51
N GLY A 85 -4.09 5.34 1.33
CA GLY A 85 -4.72 5.00 0.06
C GLY A 85 -5.16 3.53 -0.03
N LEU A 86 -4.31 2.59 0.38
CA LEU A 86 -4.66 1.16 0.37
C LEU A 86 -5.51 0.75 1.58
N SER A 87 -5.38 1.43 2.72
CA SER A 87 -6.19 1.14 3.91
C SER A 87 -7.68 1.40 3.71
N LEU A 88 -8.07 2.15 2.67
CA LEU A 88 -9.47 2.31 2.30
C LEU A 88 -10.10 1.02 1.78
N ALA A 89 -9.31 0.01 1.35
CA ALA A 89 -9.86 -1.21 0.76
C ALA A 89 -10.66 -2.08 1.75
N PRO A 90 -10.16 -2.46 2.96
CA PRO A 90 -10.94 -3.27 3.89
C PRO A 90 -12.24 -2.61 4.35
N ILE A 91 -12.17 -1.34 4.79
CA ILE A 91 -13.35 -0.57 5.18
C ILE A 91 -14.30 -0.31 4.00
N GLY A 92 -13.77 -0.02 2.81
CA GLY A 92 -14.58 0.20 1.61
C GLY A 92 -15.34 -1.05 1.20
N ALA A 93 -14.70 -2.22 1.23
CA ALA A 93 -15.35 -3.51 0.95
C ALA A 93 -16.45 -3.81 1.97
N TYR A 94 -16.20 -3.60 3.27
CA TYR A 94 -17.21 -3.81 4.30
C TYR A 94 -18.39 -2.85 4.14
N LEU A 95 -18.14 -1.56 3.89
CA LEU A 95 -19.18 -0.57 3.66
C LEU A 95 -20.01 -0.88 2.41
N ALA A 96 -19.39 -1.40 1.35
CA ALA A 96 -20.09 -1.76 0.12
C ALA A 96 -21.14 -2.85 0.34
N VAL A 97 -20.83 -3.83 1.19
CA VAL A 97 -21.73 -4.97 1.48
C VAL A 97 -22.74 -4.63 2.58
N THR A 98 -22.32 -3.94 3.64
CA THR A 98 -23.12 -3.82 4.87
C THR A 98 -23.83 -2.49 5.03
N GLY A 99 -23.36 -1.43 4.35
CA GLY A 99 -23.87 -0.07 4.52
C GLY A 99 -23.71 0.50 5.94
N LYS A 100 -22.78 -0.03 6.76
CA LYS A 100 -22.53 0.45 8.14
C LYS A 100 -21.06 0.38 8.52
N PHE A 101 -20.65 1.20 9.48
CA PHE A 101 -19.31 1.14 10.05
C PHE A 101 -19.20 0.03 11.10
N ASP A 102 -18.00 -0.54 11.23
CA ASP A 102 -17.65 -1.55 12.21
C ASP A 102 -16.16 -1.45 12.55
N TRP A 103 -15.78 -1.94 13.73
CA TRP A 103 -14.42 -1.91 14.26
C TRP A 103 -13.51 -2.93 13.57
N LEU A 104 -14.01 -4.12 13.26
CA LEU A 104 -13.22 -5.18 12.65
C LEU A 104 -12.57 -4.76 11.31
N PRO A 105 -13.29 -4.21 10.31
CA PRO A 105 -12.67 -3.74 9.09
C PRO A 105 -11.71 -2.56 9.33
N LEU A 106 -11.92 -1.74 10.37
CA LEU A 106 -10.99 -0.67 10.73
C LEU A 106 -9.65 -1.24 11.23
N PHE A 107 -9.65 -2.31 12.03
CA PHE A 107 -8.40 -2.95 12.46
C PHE A 107 -7.60 -3.46 11.26
N TYR A 108 -8.26 -4.09 10.28
CA TYR A 108 -7.60 -4.49 9.04
C TYR A 108 -7.15 -3.31 8.20
N SER A 109 -7.94 -2.23 8.10
CA SER A 109 -7.53 -0.99 7.44
C SER A 109 -6.26 -0.41 8.06
N PHE A 110 -6.19 -0.29 9.39
CA PHE A 110 -4.98 0.18 10.06
C PHE A 110 -3.81 -0.78 9.88
N ALA A 111 -4.04 -2.10 9.90
CA ALA A 111 -2.99 -3.08 9.64
C ALA A 111 -2.39 -2.89 8.24
N VAL A 112 -3.25 -2.70 7.23
CA VAL A 112 -2.87 -2.41 5.84
C VAL A 112 -2.13 -1.08 5.73
N LEU A 113 -2.56 -0.03 6.44
CA LEU A 113 -1.88 1.26 6.45
C LEU A 113 -0.41 1.08 6.85
N PHE A 114 -0.16 0.46 7.99
CA PHE A 114 1.19 0.29 8.50
C PHE A 114 2.01 -0.70 7.66
N TRP A 115 1.36 -1.73 7.13
CA TRP A 115 2.01 -2.74 6.29
C TRP A 115 2.54 -2.11 5.00
N VAL A 116 1.68 -1.38 4.31
CA VAL A 116 2.02 -0.70 3.06
C VAL A 116 3.05 0.38 3.28
N SER A 117 2.88 1.18 4.33
CA SER A 117 3.86 2.20 4.68
C SER A 117 5.24 1.58 4.94
N GLY A 118 5.30 0.47 5.67
CA GLY A 118 6.56 -0.19 6.01
C GLY A 118 7.27 -0.78 4.79
N PHE A 119 6.57 -1.56 3.95
CA PHE A 119 7.22 -2.14 2.78
C PHE A 119 7.53 -1.12 1.69
N ASP A 120 6.74 -0.04 1.57
CA ASP A 120 7.02 1.03 0.61
C ASP A 120 8.26 1.83 1.01
N ILE A 121 8.49 2.04 2.32
CA ILE A 121 9.76 2.60 2.82
C ILE A 121 10.94 1.71 2.43
N ILE A 122 10.82 0.38 2.56
CA ILE A 122 11.86 -0.57 2.12
C ILE A 122 12.11 -0.44 0.61
N TYR A 123 11.04 -0.36 -0.18
CA TYR A 123 11.12 -0.25 -1.63
C TYR A 123 11.81 1.04 -2.08
N ALA A 124 11.49 2.15 -1.41
CA ALA A 124 12.01 3.48 -1.70
C ALA A 124 13.50 3.66 -1.36
N LEU A 125 14.13 2.73 -0.62
CA LEU A 125 15.58 2.75 -0.40
C LEU A 125 16.38 2.71 -1.70
N GLN A 126 15.81 2.15 -2.77
CA GLN A 126 16.44 2.11 -4.10
C GLN A 126 16.52 3.49 -4.75
N ASP A 127 15.64 4.42 -4.38
CA ASP A 127 15.52 5.74 -5.00
C ASP A 127 16.09 6.86 -4.10
N GLU A 128 16.72 6.57 -2.96
CA GLU A 128 17.20 7.58 -2.00
C GLU A 128 18.09 8.65 -2.65
N GLU A 129 19.13 8.25 -3.38
CA GLU A 129 20.03 9.21 -4.04
C GLU A 129 19.31 9.99 -5.14
N PHE A 130 18.45 9.32 -5.92
CA PHE A 130 17.67 9.98 -6.96
C PHE A 130 16.73 11.03 -6.37
N ASP A 131 15.95 10.64 -5.36
CA ASP A 131 15.02 11.52 -4.66
C ASP A 131 15.75 12.73 -4.07
N LYS A 132 16.93 12.52 -3.47
CA LYS A 132 17.77 13.59 -2.94
C LYS A 132 18.22 14.57 -4.03
N THR A 133 18.66 14.07 -5.19
CA THR A 133 19.07 14.95 -6.31
C THR A 133 17.91 15.73 -6.93
N GLN A 134 16.71 15.14 -6.94
CA GLN A 134 15.49 15.78 -7.44
C GLN A 134 14.76 16.60 -6.38
N GLN A 135 15.34 16.76 -5.18
CA GLN A 135 14.72 17.46 -4.04
C GLN A 135 13.33 16.91 -3.68
N LEU A 136 13.14 15.61 -3.82
CA LEU A 136 11.94 14.90 -3.40
C LEU A 136 12.05 14.52 -1.92
N HIS A 137 10.88 14.41 -1.29
CA HIS A 137 10.75 14.07 0.11
C HIS A 137 10.27 12.63 0.25
N SER A 138 11.12 11.81 0.87
CA SER A 138 10.81 10.43 1.24
C SER A 138 11.46 10.10 2.59
N ILE A 139 10.97 9.07 3.28
CA ILE A 139 11.54 8.64 4.56
C ILE A 139 13.03 8.25 4.41
N PRO A 140 13.46 7.54 3.35
CA PRO A 140 14.87 7.30 3.09
C PRO A 140 15.70 8.58 2.99
N VAL A 141 15.23 9.61 2.28
CA VAL A 141 15.93 10.90 2.18
C VAL A 141 16.02 11.60 3.54
N LEU A 142 14.96 11.54 4.34
CA LEU A 142 14.89 12.22 5.63
C LEU A 142 15.75 11.54 6.72
N LEU A 143 15.70 10.20 6.79
CA LEU A 143 16.25 9.43 7.91
C LEU A 143 17.52 8.64 7.55
N GLY A 144 17.80 8.46 6.26
CA GLY A 144 18.82 7.54 5.74
C GLY A 144 18.40 6.07 5.85
N LYS A 145 19.08 5.19 5.11
CA LYS A 145 18.73 3.76 4.98
C LYS A 145 18.49 3.03 6.30
N LYS A 146 19.41 3.20 7.27
CA LYS A 146 19.36 2.48 8.56
C LYS A 146 18.11 2.83 9.36
N ASN A 147 17.84 4.13 9.51
CA ASN A 147 16.71 4.60 10.31
C ASN A 147 15.37 4.45 9.56
N ALA A 148 15.38 4.52 8.22
CA ALA A 148 14.23 4.19 7.39
C ALA A 148 13.81 2.71 7.58
N LEU A 149 14.77 1.78 7.55
CA LEU A 149 14.51 0.36 7.85
C LEU A 149 14.02 0.16 9.29
N PHE A 150 14.58 0.90 10.26
CA PHE A 150 14.09 0.85 11.64
C PHE A 150 12.64 1.35 11.77
N LEU A 151 12.28 2.44 11.08
CA LEU A 151 10.89 2.89 11.04
C LEU A 151 9.97 1.85 10.38
N SER A 152 10.42 1.23 9.28
CA SER A 152 9.67 0.14 8.64
C SER A 152 9.44 -1.05 9.58
N ASN A 153 10.43 -1.41 10.42
CA ASN A 153 10.25 -2.41 11.48
C ASN A 153 9.13 -2.02 12.44
N ILE A 154 9.13 -0.78 12.94
CA ILE A 154 8.10 -0.28 13.86
C ILE A 154 6.71 -0.36 13.24
N LEU A 155 6.55 0.07 11.99
CA LEU A 155 5.26 0.01 11.29
C LEU A 155 4.80 -1.44 11.13
N HIS A 156 5.69 -2.37 10.77
CA HIS A 156 5.36 -3.79 10.66
C HIS A 156 5.05 -4.45 12.00
N ILE A 157 5.60 -3.98 13.12
CA ILE A 157 5.18 -4.40 14.46
C ILE A 157 3.73 -3.98 14.72
N PHE A 158 3.33 -2.76 14.34
CA PHE A 158 1.93 -2.32 14.43
C PHE A 158 1.00 -3.14 13.54
N THR A 159 1.42 -3.51 12.32
CA THR A 159 0.69 -4.45 11.47
C THR A 159 0.46 -5.78 12.17
N ALA A 160 1.53 -6.40 12.70
CA ALA A 160 1.44 -7.68 13.39
C ALA A 160 0.49 -7.59 14.59
N PHE A 161 0.62 -6.54 15.41
CA PHE A 161 -0.28 -6.30 16.53
C PHE A 161 -1.75 -6.23 16.11
N LEU A 162 -2.07 -5.45 15.07
CA LEU A 162 -3.44 -5.27 14.60
C LEU A 162 -4.05 -6.54 13.99
N ILE A 163 -3.26 -7.36 13.30
CA ILE A 163 -3.73 -8.66 12.79
C ILE A 163 -4.02 -9.63 13.94
N LEU A 164 -3.13 -9.71 14.93
CA LEU A 164 -3.37 -10.52 16.12
C LEU A 164 -4.63 -10.04 16.86
N PHE A 165 -4.73 -8.72 17.06
CA PHE A 165 -5.86 -8.11 17.75
C PHE A 165 -7.19 -8.33 17.03
N ALA A 166 -7.22 -8.18 15.70
CA ALA A 166 -8.41 -8.46 14.89
C ALA A 166 -8.88 -9.92 15.02
N GLY A 167 -7.93 -10.87 15.06
CA GLY A 167 -8.24 -12.29 15.26
C GLY A 167 -8.86 -12.58 16.62
N PHE A 168 -8.30 -12.01 17.69
CA PHE A 168 -8.87 -12.10 19.03
C PHE A 168 -10.25 -11.44 19.10
N TYR A 169 -10.39 -10.24 18.54
CA TYR A 169 -11.65 -9.49 18.55
C TYR A 169 -12.77 -10.24 17.84
N ALA A 170 -12.48 -10.86 16.70
CA ALA A 170 -13.43 -11.65 15.93
C ALA A 170 -13.66 -13.07 16.50
N SER A 171 -12.95 -13.44 17.57
CA SER A 171 -12.99 -14.80 18.15
C SER A 171 -12.69 -15.91 17.13
N TYR A 172 -11.76 -15.66 16.21
CA TYR A 172 -11.36 -16.65 15.21
C TYR A 172 -10.55 -17.82 15.82
N HIS A 173 -10.69 -18.98 15.19
CA HIS A 173 -10.08 -20.24 15.53
C HIS A 173 -8.78 -20.49 14.75
N TYR A 174 -8.39 -21.76 14.67
CA TYR A 174 -7.04 -22.19 14.33
C TYR A 174 -6.61 -21.86 12.91
N LEU A 175 -7.53 -21.78 11.93
CA LEU A 175 -7.17 -21.50 10.54
C LEU A 175 -6.69 -20.06 10.40
N TYR A 176 -7.35 -19.12 11.07
CA TYR A 176 -6.87 -17.74 11.15
C TYR A 176 -5.47 -17.65 11.75
N TRP A 177 -5.22 -18.34 12.87
CA TRP A 177 -3.93 -18.27 13.57
C TRP A 177 -2.79 -18.87 12.74
N ILE A 178 -3.05 -19.91 11.94
CA ILE A 178 -2.08 -20.43 10.96
C ILE A 178 -1.75 -19.37 9.90
N GLY A 179 -2.79 -18.78 9.28
CA GLY A 179 -2.60 -17.71 8.30
C GLY A 179 -1.84 -16.51 8.86
N CYS A 180 -2.18 -16.11 10.09
CA CYS A 180 -1.51 -15.04 10.83
C CYS A 180 -0.03 -15.37 11.07
N GLY A 181 0.29 -16.60 11.51
CA GLY A 181 1.67 -17.05 11.72
C GLY A 181 2.50 -16.99 10.43
N ILE A 182 1.91 -17.44 9.31
CA ILE A 182 2.56 -17.36 7.99
C ILE A 182 2.78 -15.91 7.57
N PHE A 183 1.76 -15.05 7.69
CA PHE A 183 1.85 -13.64 7.31
C PHE A 183 2.94 -12.92 8.11
N ILE A 184 2.94 -13.06 9.44
CA ILE A 184 3.94 -12.44 10.33
C ILE A 184 5.33 -13.03 10.06
N GLY A 185 5.44 -14.35 9.84
CA GLY A 185 6.70 -14.99 9.49
C GLY A 185 7.32 -14.41 8.21
N LEU A 186 6.51 -14.20 7.17
CA LEU A 186 6.94 -13.55 5.94
C LEU A 186 7.27 -12.06 6.14
N LEU A 187 6.53 -11.37 7.01
CA LEU A 187 6.79 -9.98 7.41
C LEU A 187 8.12 -9.82 8.15
N VAL A 188 8.52 -10.82 8.94
CA VAL A 188 9.86 -10.89 9.57
C VAL A 188 10.91 -11.23 8.53
N TYR A 189 10.63 -12.19 7.65
CA TYR A 189 11.56 -12.64 6.62
C TYR A 189 12.07 -11.49 5.74
N GLN A 190 11.20 -10.60 5.26
CA GLN A 190 11.60 -9.44 4.44
C GLN A 190 12.66 -8.55 5.14
N HIS A 191 12.56 -8.39 6.46
CA HIS A 191 13.48 -7.56 7.25
C HIS A 191 14.83 -8.26 7.52
N THR A 192 14.87 -9.58 7.42
CA THR A 192 16.13 -10.34 7.54
C THR A 192 16.94 -10.34 6.23
N ILE A 193 16.27 -10.22 5.08
CA ILE A 193 16.91 -10.27 3.77
C ILE A 193 17.31 -8.90 3.22
N VAL A 194 16.64 -7.81 3.64
CA VAL A 194 17.02 -6.45 3.23
C VAL A 194 17.91 -5.82 4.30
N LYS A 195 19.09 -5.36 3.91
CA LYS A 195 20.04 -4.71 4.81
C LYS A 195 20.39 -3.32 4.29
N PRO A 196 20.73 -2.34 5.17
CA PRO A 196 21.17 -1.02 4.71
C PRO A 196 22.36 -1.06 3.75
N SER A 197 23.22 -2.08 3.90
CA SER A 197 24.41 -2.32 3.08
C SER A 197 24.17 -3.16 1.82
N ASP A 198 23.00 -3.81 1.69
CA ASP A 198 22.68 -4.69 0.58
C ASP A 198 21.18 -4.60 0.24
N LEU A 199 20.90 -3.87 -0.84
CA LEU A 199 19.55 -3.66 -1.37
C LEU A 199 19.21 -4.61 -2.53
N SER A 200 20.07 -5.58 -2.86
CA SER A 200 19.86 -6.49 -4.00
C SER A 200 18.57 -7.31 -3.89
N LYS A 201 18.09 -7.53 -2.66
CA LYS A 201 16.89 -8.33 -2.35
C LYS A 201 15.61 -7.50 -2.13
N VAL A 202 15.65 -6.18 -2.33
CA VAL A 202 14.47 -5.31 -2.12
C VAL A 202 13.30 -5.74 -3.00
N ASN A 203 13.52 -6.07 -4.27
CA ASN A 203 12.44 -6.51 -5.16
C ASN A 203 11.83 -7.87 -4.75
N LEU A 204 12.64 -8.79 -4.21
CA LEU A 204 12.15 -10.07 -3.67
C LEU A 204 11.25 -9.83 -2.45
N ALA A 205 11.71 -8.99 -1.52
CA ALA A 205 10.94 -8.60 -0.34
C ALA A 205 9.63 -7.89 -0.74
N PHE A 206 9.71 -6.91 -1.66
CA PHE A 206 8.55 -6.10 -2.06
C PHE A 206 7.52 -6.89 -2.87
N PHE A 207 7.91 -7.54 -3.97
CA PHE A 207 6.94 -8.17 -4.89
C PHE A 207 6.53 -9.57 -4.44
N THR A 208 7.50 -10.43 -4.12
CA THR A 208 7.24 -11.84 -3.90
C THR A 208 6.73 -12.09 -2.49
N THR A 209 7.45 -11.62 -1.47
CA THR A 209 7.10 -11.89 -0.08
C THR A 209 5.76 -11.28 0.31
N ASN A 210 5.53 -9.99 0.02
CA ASN A 210 4.24 -9.34 0.33
C ASN A 210 3.07 -9.89 -0.52
N GLY A 211 3.32 -10.24 -1.79
CA GLY A 211 2.30 -10.89 -2.64
C GLY A 211 1.87 -12.25 -2.10
N ILE A 212 2.82 -13.12 -1.78
CA ILE A 212 2.54 -14.44 -1.19
C ILE A 212 1.87 -14.31 0.18
N ALA A 213 2.37 -13.41 1.03
CA ALA A 213 1.82 -13.20 2.37
C ALA A 213 0.33 -12.81 2.31
N SER A 214 -0.04 -11.86 1.45
CA SER A 214 -1.43 -11.41 1.32
C SER A 214 -2.37 -12.50 0.76
N VAL A 215 -1.94 -13.24 -0.26
CA VAL A 215 -2.75 -14.33 -0.84
C VAL A 215 -2.97 -15.45 0.16
N LEU A 216 -1.89 -15.92 0.81
CA LEU A 216 -2.01 -16.99 1.80
C LEU A 216 -2.87 -16.55 2.99
N PHE A 217 -2.66 -15.34 3.51
CA PHE A 217 -3.47 -14.82 4.61
C PHE A 217 -4.94 -14.75 4.21
N SER A 218 -5.26 -14.24 3.02
CA SER A 218 -6.65 -14.22 2.51
C SER A 218 -7.26 -15.61 2.42
N ILE A 219 -6.52 -16.62 1.93
CA ILE A 219 -7.02 -18.00 1.83
C ILE A 219 -7.33 -18.57 3.21
N PHE A 220 -6.43 -18.41 4.19
CA PHE A 220 -6.67 -18.87 5.56
C PHE A 220 -7.83 -18.16 6.25
N VAL A 221 -7.98 -16.85 6.06
CA VAL A 221 -9.13 -16.09 6.59
C VAL A 221 -10.43 -16.56 5.95
N LEU A 222 -10.46 -16.81 4.63
CA LEU A 222 -11.65 -17.35 3.97
C LEU A 222 -11.98 -18.75 4.48
N MET A 223 -10.98 -19.64 4.61
CA MET A 223 -11.21 -20.98 5.15
C MET A 223 -11.71 -20.92 6.60
N GLU A 224 -11.18 -20.03 7.43
CA GLU A 224 -11.70 -19.79 8.78
C GLU A 224 -13.19 -19.44 8.74
N LEU A 225 -13.59 -18.48 7.91
CA LEU A 225 -14.98 -18.00 7.85
C LEU A 225 -15.99 -19.05 7.33
N PHE A 226 -15.54 -20.03 6.55
CA PHE A 226 -16.42 -21.01 5.91
C PHE A 226 -16.29 -22.44 6.44
N LEU A 227 -15.21 -22.78 7.14
CA LEU A 227 -14.88 -24.16 7.54
C LEU A 227 -14.64 -24.36 9.04
N ALA A 228 -14.51 -23.29 9.84
CA ALA A 228 -14.20 -23.36 11.27
C ALA A 228 -15.33 -22.82 12.16
#